data_AF-G5S6N9-F1
#
_entry.id   AF-G5S6N9-F1
#
_cell.length_a   1.000
_cell.length_b   1.000
_cell.length_c   1.000
_cell.angle_alpha   90.00
_cell.angle_beta   90.00
_cell.angle_gamma   90.00
#
_symmetry.space_group_name_H-M   'P 1'
#
loop_
_entity.id
_entity.type
_entity.pdbx_description
1 polymer ?
#
loop_
_entity_poly.entity_id
_entity_poly.type
_entity_poly.pdbx_seq_one_letter_code
_entity_poly.pdbx_strand_id
1 'polypeptide(L)' 'AGSLVPQHKRLESGYLYLGSPVKQIRPLSDAERSGLQYSANNYVKWKDDYLSQDNHIQP' A
#
# COMPACT_ATOMS: atom_id res chain seq x y z
N ALA A 1 -3.60 -1.10 -11.18
CA ALA A 1 -3.44 0.31 -10.74
C ALA A 1 -4.35 1.21 -11.58
N GLY A 2 -4.65 2.44 -11.15
CA GLY A 2 -5.54 3.36 -11.87
C GLY A 2 -6.97 3.48 -11.28
N SER A 3 -7.13 3.21 -9.99
CA SER A 3 -8.42 3.29 -9.30
C SER A 3 -8.79 4.74 -8.94
N LEU A 4 -10.00 5.20 -9.27
CA LEU A 4 -10.53 6.52 -8.88
C LEU A 4 -11.67 6.36 -7.87
N VAL A 5 -11.44 6.84 -6.64
CA VAL A 5 -12.45 6.87 -5.59
C VAL A 5 -13.26 8.16 -5.70
N PRO A 6 -14.58 8.10 -5.95
CA PRO A 6 -15.44 9.28 -5.94
C PRO A 6 -15.48 9.95 -4.58
N GLN A 7 -15.76 11.26 -4.56
CA GLN A 7 -15.96 12.01 -3.33
C GLN A 7 -17.06 11.39 -2.46
N HIS A 8 -16.89 11.46 -1.14
CA HIS A 8 -17.80 10.91 -0.13
C HIS A 8 -18.01 9.38 -0.18
N LYS A 9 -17.31 8.64 -1.04
CA LYS A 9 -17.39 7.18 -1.06
C LYS A 9 -16.59 6.58 0.10
N ARG A 10 -17.25 5.82 0.98
CA ARG A 10 -16.61 4.99 2.00
C ARG A 10 -16.40 3.58 1.45
N LEU A 11 -15.18 3.07 1.53
CA LEU A 11 -14.84 1.70 1.14
C LEU A 11 -14.98 0.76 2.34
N GLU A 12 -15.47 -0.45 2.10
CA GLU A 12 -15.55 -1.52 3.09
C GLU A 12 -14.17 -2.12 3.33
N SER A 13 -13.83 -2.32 4.60
CA SER A 13 -12.56 -2.92 4.97
C SER A 13 -12.45 -4.37 4.49
N GLY A 14 -11.26 -4.75 4.01
CA GLY A 14 -10.98 -6.14 3.64
C GLY A 14 -11.41 -6.54 2.23
N TYR A 15 -11.71 -5.58 1.35
CA TYR A 15 -12.05 -5.82 -0.05
C TYR A 15 -11.05 -5.19 -1.02
N LEU A 16 -10.91 -5.81 -2.18
CA LEU A 16 -10.21 -5.27 -3.34
C LEU A 16 -11.15 -4.37 -4.15
N TYR A 17 -10.71 -3.14 -4.42
CA TYR A 17 -11.42 -2.17 -5.25
C TYR A 17 -10.64 -1.82 -6.51
N LEU A 18 -11.33 -1.79 -7.66
CA LEU A 18 -10.71 -1.48 -8.95
C LEU A 18 -11.62 -0.63 -9.84
N GLY A 19 -11.02 0.21 -10.68
CA GLY A 19 -11.69 0.95 -11.76
C GLY A 19 -11.80 2.45 -11.52
N SER A 20 -12.26 3.16 -12.55
CA SER A 20 -12.51 4.60 -12.52
C SER A 20 -13.92 4.88 -13.09
N PRO A 21 -14.96 5.01 -12.25
CA PRO A 21 -14.93 4.97 -10.78
C PRO A 21 -14.78 3.55 -10.20
N VAL A 22 -14.25 3.44 -8.98
CA VAL A 22 -14.00 2.15 -8.32
C VAL A 22 -15.26 1.31 -8.07
N LYS A 23 -15.14 0.00 -8.25
CA LYS A 23 -16.11 -1.03 -7.84
C LYS A 23 -15.46 -2.01 -6.85
N GLN A 24 -16.26 -2.55 -5.93
CA GLN A 24 -15.85 -3.65 -5.05
C GLN A 24 -15.80 -4.93 -5.87
N ILE A 25 -14.64 -5.57 -5.93
CA ILE A 25 -14.44 -6.75 -6.80
C ILE A 25 -14.62 -8.04 -6.00
N ARG A 26 -13.93 -8.16 -4.86
CA ARG A 26 -13.95 -9.35 -4.00
C ARG A 26 -13.27 -9.08 -2.65
N PRO A 27 -13.46 -9.93 -1.63
CA PRO A 27 -12.63 -9.90 -0.43
C PRO A 27 -11.14 -10.11 -0.76
N LEU A 28 -10.27 -9.53 0.07
CA LEU A 28 -8.84 -9.85 0.08
C LEU A 28 -8.65 -11.24 0.69
N SER A 29 -7.78 -12.02 0.05
CA SER A 29 -7.28 -13.28 0.61
C SER A 29 -6.36 -13.04 1.82
N ASP A 30 -6.14 -14.07 2.63
CA ASP A 30 -5.27 -13.97 3.80
C ASP A 30 -3.82 -13.64 3.43
N ALA A 31 -3.34 -14.18 2.29
CA ALA A 31 -2.01 -13.87 1.75
C ALA A 31 -1.88 -12.41 1.30
N GLU A 32 -2.93 -11.85 0.68
CA GLU A 32 -2.94 -10.43 0.31
C GLU A 32 -2.94 -9.53 1.55
N ARG A 33 -3.72 -9.89 2.59
CA ARG A 33 -3.77 -9.16 3.86
C ARG A 33 -2.42 -9.17 4.58
N SER A 34 -1.78 -10.33 4.70
CA SER A 34 -0.45 -10.45 5.33
C SER A 34 0.63 -9.74 4.49
N GLY A 35 0.52 -9.79 3.16
CA GLY A 35 1.39 -9.10 2.23
C GLY A 35 1.40 -7.58 2.39
N LEU A 36 0.27 -6.97 2.77
CA LEU A 36 0.20 -5.53 3.08
C LEU A 36 1.09 -5.16 4.27
N GLN A 37 1.05 -5.95 5.36
CA GLN A 37 1.90 -5.69 6.53
C GLN A 37 3.38 -5.93 6.21
N TYR A 38 3.68 -7.03 5.51
CA TYR A 38 5.04 -7.36 5.10
C TYR A 38 5.67 -6.26 4.22
N SER A 39 4.93 -5.79 3.21
CA SER A 39 5.41 -4.72 2.33
C SER A 39 5.61 -3.40 3.07
N ALA A 40 4.70 -3.02 3.97
CA ALA A 40 4.85 -1.83 4.80
C ALA A 40 6.13 -1.89 5.66
N ASN A 41 6.39 -3.03 6.30
CA ASN A 41 7.60 -3.24 7.11
C ASN A 41 8.88 -3.14 6.25
N ASN A 42 8.86 -3.63 5.01
CA ASN A 42 10.00 -3.50 4.10
C ASN A 42 10.30 -2.04 3.75
N TYR A 43 9.27 -1.21 3.52
CA TYR A 43 9.48 0.22 3.28
C TYR A 43 10.05 0.95 4.50
N VAL A 44 9.61 0.59 5.71
CA VAL A 44 10.20 1.12 6.95
C VAL A 44 11.67 0.74 7.04
N LYS A 45 11.99 -0.55 6.87
CA LYS A 45 13.38 -1.02 6.88
C LYS A 45 14.24 -0.30 5.85
N TRP A 46 13.78 -0.18 4.60
CA TRP A 46 14.56 0.50 3.56
C TRP A 46 14.79 1.97 3.85
N LYS A 47 13.80 2.67 4.43
CA LYS A 47 13.97 4.04 4.90
C LYS A 47 15.03 4.10 6.01
N ASP A 48 14.97 3.20 6.99
CA ASP A 48 15.94 3.15 8.09
C ASP A 48 17.34 2.81 7.60
N ASP A 49 17.46 1.83 6.71
CA ASP A 49 18.71 1.47 6.04
C ASP A 49 19.26 2.70 5.31
N TYR A 50 18.45 3.40 4.50
CA TYR A 50 18.85 4.62 3.78
C TYR A 50 19.34 5.72 4.73
N LEU A 51 18.60 6.04 5.78
CA LEU A 51 18.99 7.05 6.77
C LEU A 51 20.20 6.62 7.61
N SER A 52 20.41 5.32 7.83
CA SER A 52 21.60 4.80 8.51
C SER A 52 22.86 4.90 7.64
N GLN A 53 22.69 5.00 6.31
CA GLN A 53 23.79 5.27 5.39
C GLN A 53 24.19 6.77 5.34
N ASP A 54 23.60 7.65 6.17
CA ASP A 54 24.03 9.06 6.36
C ASP A 54 25.38 9.19 7.09
N ASN A 55 26.38 8.51 6.55
CA ASN A 55 27.78 8.90 6.54
C ASN A 55 28.45 8.64 5.17
N HIS A 56 27.69 8.46 4.09
CA HIS A 56 28.26 8.29 2.76
C HIS A 56 27.63 9.24 1.71
N ILE A 57 28.18 10.47 1.72
CA ILE A 57 28.38 11.39 0.59
C ILE A 57 27.13 11.72 -0.24
N GLN A 58 26.61 12.94 -0.06
CA GLN A 58 26.08 13.72 -1.18
C GLN A 58 27.04 14.89 -1.48
N PRO A 59 27.46 15.10 -2.74
CA PRO A 59 28.17 16.31 -3.16
C PRO A 59 27.26 17.55 -3.13
#